data_AF-A0A956UFX9-F1
#
_entry.id   AF-A0A956UFX9-F1
#
_cell.length_a   1.000
_cell.length_b   1.000
_cell.length_c   1.000
_cell.angle_alpha   90.00
_cell.angle_beta   90.00
_cell.angle_gamma   90.00
#
_symmetry.space_group_name_H-M   'P 1'
#
loop_
_entity.id
_entity.type
_entity.pdbx_description
1 polymer ?
#
loop_
_entity_poly.entity_id
_entity_poly.type
_entity_poly.pdbx_seq_one_letter_code
_entity_poly.pdbx_strand_id
1 'polypeptide(L)' 'MRIALDFDGTIADAASAKVRYAKERWGIELTPATSMRPGALPLMGAERYEQMIRDVFGTQLSVEMDPMPGSIEALER' A
#
# COMPACT_ATOMS: atom_id res chain seq x y z
N MET A 1 -3.66 2.89 -30.21
CA MET A 1 -4.43 2.47 -29.01
C MET A 1 -3.81 3.17 -27.80
N ARG A 2 -4.59 3.57 -26.79
CA ARG A 2 -4.09 4.12 -25.53
C ARG A 2 -4.61 3.25 -24.39
N ILE A 3 -3.72 2.79 -23.51
CA ILE A 3 -4.05 2.01 -22.31
C ILE A 3 -3.69 2.88 -21.11
N ALA A 4 -4.63 3.03 -20.17
CA ALA A 4 -4.37 3.64 -18.88
C ALA A 4 -4.04 2.54 -17.88
N LEU A 5 -3.01 2.77 -17.06
CA LEU A 5 -2.57 1.84 -16.03
C LEU A 5 -2.80 2.47 -14.66
N ASP A 6 -3.34 1.67 -13.75
CA ASP A 6 -3.37 2.00 -12.33
C ASP A 6 -1.95 1.89 -11.74
N PHE A 7 -1.68 2.61 -10.65
CA PHE A 7 -0.36 2.64 -10.02
C PHE A 7 -0.32 1.81 -8.73
N ASP A 8 -1.16 2.15 -7.75
CA ASP A 8 -1.14 1.53 -6.43
C ASP A 8 -1.78 0.13 -6.43
N GLY A 9 -0.99 -0.90 -6.17
CA GLY A 9 -1.42 -2.30 -6.25
C GLY A 9 -1.34 -2.90 -7.66
N THR A 10 -0.89 -2.12 -8.65
CA THR A 10 -0.65 -2.58 -10.02
C THR A 10 0.83 -2.46 -10.40
N ILE A 11 1.42 -1.28 -10.21
CA ILE A 11 2.85 -1.02 -10.42
C ILE A 11 3.61 -0.96 -9.10
N ALA A 12 3.06 -0.28 -8.08
CA ALA A 12 3.66 -0.16 -6.75
C ALA A 12 2.97 -1.09 -5.74
N ASP A 13 3.73 -1.80 -4.89
CA ASP A 13 3.17 -2.67 -3.85
C ASP A 13 2.74 -1.87 -2.61
N ALA A 14 1.66 -1.12 -2.79
CA ALA A 14 1.04 -0.33 -1.73
C ALA A 14 0.50 -1.19 -0.58
N ALA A 15 0.16 -2.46 -0.84
CA ALA A 15 -0.37 -3.33 0.21
C ALA A 15 0.71 -3.73 1.21
N SER A 16 1.88 -4.17 0.73
CA SER A 16 3.02 -4.48 1.57
C SER A 16 3.55 -3.25 2.32
N ALA A 17 3.54 -2.07 1.67
CA ALA A 17 3.90 -0.81 2.32
C ALA A 17 3.02 -0.51 3.54
N LYS A 18 1.68 -0.63 3.42
CA LYS A 18 0.75 -0.46 4.54
C LYS A 18 0.96 -1.48 5.66
N VAL A 19 1.19 -2.75 5.30
CA VAL A 19 1.45 -3.82 6.28
C VAL A 19 2.71 -3.52 7.09
N ARG A 20 3.81 -3.18 6.41
CA ARG A 20 5.08 -2.80 7.04
C ARG A 20 4.90 -1.59 7.95
N TYR A 21 4.25 -0.53 7.45
CA TYR A 21 3.97 0.68 8.24
C TYR A 21 3.20 0.37 9.53
N ALA A 22 2.09 -0.39 9.44
CA ALA A 22 1.26 -0.68 10.61
C ALA A 22 2.02 -1.49 11.68
N LYS A 23 2.86 -2.43 11.23
CA LYS A 23 3.72 -3.24 12.10
C LYS A 23 4.78 -2.40 12.78
N GLU A 24 5.53 -1.61 12.03
CA GLU A 24 6.64 -0.79 12.55
C GLU A 24 6.14 0.33 13.47
N ARG A 25 5.03 0.98 13.12
CA ARG A 25 4.52 2.15 13.83
C ARG A 25 3.72 1.81 15.08
N TRP A 26 2.92 0.74 15.03
CA TRP A 26 1.94 0.42 16.08
C TRP A 26 2.00 -1.03 16.57
N GLY A 27 2.89 -1.87 16.01
CA GLY A 27 2.93 -3.31 16.34
C GLY A 27 1.68 -4.08 15.90
N ILE A 28 0.93 -3.55 14.93
CA ILE A 28 -0.30 -4.18 14.42
C ILE A 28 0.05 -5.05 13.23
N GLU A 29 -0.24 -6.35 13.34
CA GLU A 29 -0.05 -7.31 12.25
C GLU A 29 -1.24 -7.23 11.28
N LEU A 30 -0.95 -6.88 10.02
CA LEU A 30 -1.89 -6.91 8.91
C LEU A 30 -1.41 -7.88 7.85
N THR A 31 -2.33 -8.37 7.04
CA THR A 31 -2.04 -9.04 5.77
C THR A 31 -2.36 -8.07 4.64
N PRO A 32 -1.88 -8.30 3.39
CA PRO A 32 -2.29 -7.49 2.25
C PRO A 32 -3.81 -7.35 2.13
N ALA A 33 -4.55 -8.45 2.33
CA ALA A 33 -6.01 -8.46 2.30
C ALA A 33 -6.64 -7.64 3.44
N THR A 34 -6.12 -7.77 4.66
CA THR A 34 -6.65 -7.01 5.81
C THR A 34 -6.13 -5.58 5.90
N SER A 35 -5.14 -5.19 5.07
CA SER A 35 -4.67 -3.80 4.95
C SER A 35 -5.64 -2.87 4.22
N MET A 36 -6.69 -3.44 3.61
CA MET A 36 -7.76 -2.68 2.97
C MET A 36 -8.73 -2.16 4.01
N ARG A 37 -9.36 -1.00 3.75
CA ARG A 37 -10.18 -0.28 4.73
C ARG A 37 -11.14 -1.18 5.54
N PRO A 38 -11.98 -2.03 4.91
CA PRO A 38 -12.92 -2.85 5.67
C PRO A 38 -12.25 -3.83 6.64
N GLY A 39 -11.07 -4.34 6.29
CA GLY A 39 -10.29 -5.26 7.13
C GLY A 39 -9.42 -4.55 8.17
N ALA A 40 -8.93 -3.35 7.86
CA ALA A 40 -8.01 -2.63 8.72
C ALA A 40 -8.74 -1.90 9.86
N LEU A 41 -9.94 -1.35 9.58
CA LEU A 41 -10.70 -0.56 10.54
C LEU A 41 -10.98 -1.30 11.87
N PRO A 42 -11.43 -2.57 11.88
CA PRO A 42 -11.64 -3.31 13.13
C PRO A 42 -10.36 -3.57 13.93
N LEU A 43 -9.19 -3.56 13.27
CA LEU A 43 -7.90 -3.93 13.87
C LEU A 43 -7.15 -2.72 14.44
N MET A 44 -7.26 -1.55 13.80
CA MET A 44 -6.49 -0.35 14.18
C MET A 44 -7.35 0.88 14.46
N GLY A 45 -8.63 0.86 14.13
CA GLY A 45 -9.53 2.01 14.21
C GLY A 45 -9.35 2.99 13.04
N ALA A 46 -10.35 3.86 12.87
CA ALA A 46 -10.40 4.80 11.74
C ALA A 46 -9.27 5.83 11.77
N GLU A 47 -8.97 6.41 12.92
CA GLU A 47 -7.94 7.45 13.02
C GLU A 47 -6.55 6.95 12.58
N ARG A 48 -6.15 5.77 13.06
CA ARG A 48 -4.86 5.16 12.65
C ARG A 48 -4.88 4.76 11.19
N TYR A 49 -6.00 4.25 10.68
CA TYR A 49 -6.12 3.94 9.26
C TYR A 49 -5.90 5.19 8.39
N GLU A 50 -6.60 6.29 8.69
CA GLU A 50 -6.44 7.54 7.94
C GLU A 50 -5.01 8.11 8.05
N GLN A 51 -4.37 7.97 9.22
CA GLN A 51 -2.96 8.35 9.38
C GLN A 51 -2.04 7.50 8.49
N MET A 52 -2.22 6.17 8.48
CA MET A 52 -1.45 5.27 7.64
C MET A 52 -1.59 5.63 6.16
N ILE A 53 -2.82 5.89 5.68
CA ILE A 53 -3.06 6.27 4.29
C ILE A 53 -2.33 7.58 3.97
N ARG A 54 -2.44 8.60 4.82
CA ARG A 54 -1.74 9.88 4.61
C ARG A 54 -0.22 9.71 4.58
N ASP A 55 0.34 8.88 5.45
CA ASP A 55 1.78 8.71 5.51
C ASP A 55 2.31 7.86 4.36
N VAL A 56 1.66 6.74 4.06
CA VAL A 56 2.07 5.82 2.98
C VAL A 56 1.98 6.48 1.61
N PHE A 57 0.92 7.24 1.33
CA PHE A 57 0.69 7.83 0.00
C PHE A 57 1.08 9.31 -0.10
N GLY A 58 1.19 10.02 1.02
CA GLY A 58 1.45 11.47 1.05
C GLY A 58 2.89 11.85 1.40
N THR A 59 3.78 10.89 1.64
CA THR A 59 5.18 11.14 2.03
C THR A 59 6.17 10.41 1.15
N GLN A 60 7.46 10.42 1.52
CA GLN A 60 8.52 9.69 0.82
C GLN A 60 8.29 8.17 0.79
N LEU A 61 7.46 7.62 1.68
CA LEU A 61 7.10 6.20 1.63
C LEU A 61 6.46 5.78 0.30
N SER A 62 5.80 6.71 -0.40
CA SER A 62 5.22 6.46 -1.73
C SER A 62 6.27 6.19 -2.82
N VAL A 63 7.43 6.86 -2.75
CA VAL A 63 8.52 6.67 -3.72
C VAL A 63 9.43 5.51 -3.36
N GLU A 64 9.37 5.04 -2.11
CA GLU A 64 10.13 3.90 -1.61
C GLU A 64 9.39 2.56 -1.75
N MET A 65 8.18 2.57 -2.34
CA MET A 65 7.41 1.35 -2.55
C MET A 65 8.14 0.42 -3.51
N ASP A 66 8.24 -0.84 -3.10
CA ASP A 66 8.71 -1.92 -3.96
C ASP A 66 7.75 -2.06 -5.17
N PRO A 67 8.27 -2.34 -6.38
CA PRO A 67 7.40 -2.59 -7.52
C PRO A 67 6.66 -3.92 -7.36
N MET A 68 5.44 -3.98 -7.90
CA MET A 68 4.68 -5.22 -8.00
C MET A 68 5.46 -6.25 -8.85
N PRO A 69 5.47 -7.54 -8.48
CA PRO A 69 6.20 -8.55 -9.22
C PRO A 69 5.85 -8.56 -10.72
N GLY A 70 6.87 -8.41 -11.57
CA GLY A 70 6.72 -8.39 -13.04
C GLY A 70 6.16 -7.09 -13.63
N SER A 71 5.78 -6.09 -12.82
CA SER A 71 5.18 -4.85 -13.32
C SER A 71 6.11 -4.04 -14.22
N ILE A 72 7.39 -3.91 -13.84
CA ILE A 72 8.37 -3.16 -14.63
C ILE A 72 8.64 -3.85 -15.97
N GLU A 73 8.83 -5.17 -15.99
CA GLU A 73 9.02 -5.93 -17.23
C GLU A 73 7.80 -5.80 -18.17
N ALA A 74 6.59 -5.79 -17.61
CA ALA A 74 5.36 -5.62 -18.38
C ALA A 74 5.23 -4.21 -19.00
N LEU A 75 5.75 -3.17 -18.34
CA LEU A 75 5.75 -1.79 -18.85
C LEU A 75 6.72 -1.57 -20.00
N GLU A 76 7.80 -2.36 -20.06
CA GLU A 76 8.86 -2.23 -21.08
C GLU A 76 8.52 -2.89 -22.41
N ARG A 77 7.37 -3.60 -22.50
CA ARG A 77 6.90 -4.33 -23.69
C ARG A 77 5.75 -3.63 -24.40
#